data_AF-A0A7C8CYL5-F1
#
_entry.id   AF-A0A7C8CYL5-F1
#
_cell.length_a   1.000
_cell.length_b   1.000
_cell.length_c   1.000
_cell.angle_alpha   90.00
_cell.angle_beta   90.00
_cell.angle_gamma   90.00
#
_symmetry.space_group_name_H-M   'P 1'
#
loop_
_entity.id
_entity.type
_entity.pdbx_description
1 polymer ?
#
loop_
_entity_poly.entity_id
_entity_poly.type
_entity_poly.pdbx_seq_one_letter_code
_entity_poly.pdbx_strand_id
1 'polypeptide(L)' 'RPYTPPTAVYDIFRREFDGARQENGLFLLTMHPHVIGYRSRIWILEELIQHMKSTGDVWFATHAYIARYVWSH' A
#
# COMPACT_ATOMS: atom_id res chain seq x y z
N ARG A 1 1.73 -19.04 -17.73
CA ARG A 1 1.86 -18.77 -16.28
C ARG A 1 0.53 -18.17 -15.84
N PRO A 2 -0.23 -18.77 -14.91
CA PRO A 2 -1.50 -18.17 -14.48
C PRO A 2 -1.21 -16.78 -13.89
N TYR A 3 -1.94 -15.79 -14.38
CA TYR A 3 -1.78 -14.40 -13.98
C TYR A 3 -2.70 -14.15 -12.77
N THR A 4 -2.15 -13.65 -11.66
CA THR A 4 -2.95 -13.28 -10.48
C THR A 4 -3.97 -12.22 -10.89
N PRO A 5 -5.29 -12.46 -10.72
CA PRO A 5 -6.31 -11.49 -11.09
C PRO A 5 -6.10 -10.15 -10.36
N PRO A 6 -6.37 -8.99 -10.99
CA PRO A 6 -6.24 -7.67 -10.35
C PRO A 6 -6.96 -7.57 -8.98
N THR A 7 -8.12 -8.21 -8.84
CA THR A 7 -8.87 -8.27 -7.57
C THR A 7 -8.11 -9.01 -6.48
N ALA A 8 -7.46 -10.12 -6.80
CA ALA A 8 -6.63 -10.85 -5.85
C ALA A 8 -5.38 -10.03 -5.44
N VAL A 9 -4.82 -9.22 -6.35
CA VAL A 9 -3.72 -8.29 -6.02
C VAL A 9 -4.19 -7.22 -5.03
N TYR A 10 -5.37 -6.63 -5.25
CA TYR A 10 -5.98 -5.69 -4.31
C TYR A 10 -6.19 -6.33 -2.93
N ASP A 11 -6.78 -7.53 -2.89
CA ASP A 11 -7.02 -8.25 -1.63
C ASP A 11 -5.73 -8.53 -0.85
N ILE A 12 -4.65 -8.87 -1.55
CA ILE A 12 -3.33 -9.07 -0.94
C ILE A 12 -2.84 -7.75 -0.32
N PHE A 13 -2.80 -6.66 -1.10
CA PHE A 13 -2.29 -5.37 -0.60
C PHE A 13 -3.09 -4.83 0.58
N ARG A 14 -4.42 -4.98 0.53
CA ARG A 14 -5.30 -4.58 1.63
C ARG A 14 -5.01 -5.38 2.90
N ARG A 15 -4.86 -6.70 2.81
CA ARG A 15 -4.54 -7.55 3.97
C ARG A 15 -3.16 -7.26 4.57
N GLU A 16 -2.17 -7.03 3.72
CA GLU A 16 -0.82 -6.65 4.17
C GLU A 16 -0.85 -5.31 4.93
N PHE A 17 -1.60 -4.33 4.44
CA PHE A 17 -1.82 -3.08 5.16
C PHE A 17 -2.57 -3.30 6.49
N ASP A 18 -3.68 -4.04 6.47
CA ASP A 18 -4.50 -4.31 7.67
C ASP A 18 -3.66 -5.03 8.75
N GLY A 19 -2.79 -5.97 8.35
CA GLY A 19 -1.86 -6.65 9.24
C GLY A 19 -0.80 -5.70 9.82
N ALA A 20 -0.11 -4.93 8.97
CA ALA A 20 0.86 -3.94 9.42
C ALA A 20 0.25 -2.93 10.40
N ARG A 21 -1.01 -2.51 10.17
CA ARG A 21 -1.72 -1.61 11.08
C ARG A 21 -2.00 -2.27 12.44
N GLN A 22 -2.45 -3.52 12.48
CA GLN A 22 -2.68 -4.26 13.73
C GLN A 22 -1.40 -4.38 14.57
N GLU A 23 -0.25 -4.44 13.90
CA GLU A 23 1.07 -4.51 14.53
C GLU A 23 1.64 -3.13 14.89
N ASN A 24 0.92 -2.03 14.63
CA ASN A 24 1.43 -0.65 14.71
C ASN A 24 2.72 -0.45 13.89
N GLY A 25 2.80 -1.12 12.74
CA GLY A 25 3.98 -1.20 11.89
C GLY A 25 3.93 -0.33 10.64
N LEU A 26 4.88 -0.60 9.74
CA LEU A 26 5.05 0.10 8.46
C LEU A 26 4.56 -0.78 7.30
N PHE A 27 3.62 -0.27 6.51
CA PHE A 27 3.26 -0.85 5.21
C PHE A 27 4.05 -0.18 4.08
N LEU A 28 4.93 -0.92 3.41
CA LEU A 28 5.75 -0.43 2.31
C LEU A 28 5.35 -1.12 1.00
N LEU A 29 4.73 -0.36 0.10
CA LEU A 29 4.30 -0.86 -1.21
C LEU A 29 5.24 -0.41 -2.32
N THR A 30 5.90 -1.37 -2.97
CA THR A 30 6.71 -1.11 -4.17
C THR A 30 5.89 -1.35 -5.44
N MET A 31 5.92 -0.39 -6.36
CA MET A 31 5.18 -0.45 -7.63
C MET A 31 6.06 -0.06 -8.81
N HIS A 32 5.67 -0.54 -10.00
CA HIS A 32 6.31 -0.19 -11.27
C HIS A 32 5.25 0.43 -12.21
N PRO A 33 5.51 1.57 -12.86
CA PRO A 33 4.52 2.23 -13.73
C PRO A 33 3.98 1.32 -14.84
N HIS A 34 4.86 0.55 -15.47
CA HIS A 34 4.51 -0.39 -16.54
C HIS A 34 3.75 -1.64 -16.04
N VAL A 35 3.49 -1.76 -14.73
CA VAL A 35 2.70 -2.85 -14.14
C VAL A 35 1.39 -2.30 -13.60
N ILE A 36 1.43 -1.32 -12.70
CA ILE A 36 0.23 -0.81 -12.00
C ILE A 36 -0.56 0.20 -12.84
N GLY A 37 0.09 0.90 -13.78
CA GLY A 37 -0.49 2.02 -14.51
C GLY A 37 -1.55 1.66 -15.56
N TYR A 38 -1.72 0.38 -15.87
CA TYR A 38 -2.76 -0.04 -16.82
C TYR A 38 -4.17 0.14 -16.24
N ARG A 39 -5.16 0.46 -17.09
CA ARG A 39 -6.57 0.63 -16.69
C ARG A 39 -7.14 -0.58 -15.92
N SER A 40 -6.63 -1.78 -16.19
CA SER A 40 -7.04 -3.01 -15.49
C SER A 40 -6.56 -3.09 -14.04
N ARG A 41 -5.67 -2.19 -13.59
CA ARG A 41 -4.99 -2.25 -12.29
C ARG A 41 -4.83 -0.91 -11.58
N ILE A 42 -4.89 0.23 -12.26
CA ILE A 42 -4.68 1.54 -11.63
C ILE A 42 -5.70 1.80 -10.51
N TRP A 43 -6.92 1.28 -10.67
CA TRP A 43 -7.98 1.34 -9.66
C TRP A 43 -7.57 0.69 -8.32
N ILE A 44 -6.66 -0.30 -8.33
CA ILE A 44 -6.16 -0.95 -7.11
C ILE A 44 -5.52 0.08 -6.18
N LEU A 45 -4.72 1.00 -6.75
CA LEU A 45 -4.06 2.03 -5.97
C LEU A 45 -5.06 3.05 -5.41
N GLU A 46 -6.07 3.41 -6.20
CA GLU A 46 -7.14 4.31 -5.77
C GLU A 46 -7.93 3.73 -4.58
N GLU A 47 -8.44 2.50 -4.73
CA GLU A 47 -9.19 1.80 -3.68
C GLU A 47 -8.34 1.59 -2.41
N LEU A 48 -7.06 1.22 -2.57
CA LEU A 48 -6.17 1.02 -1.44
C LEU A 48 -5.92 2.32 -0.66
N ILE A 49 -5.71 3.44 -1.37
CA ILE A 49 -5.56 4.76 -0.73
C ILE A 49 -6.86 5.17 -0.01
N GLN A 50 -8.02 4.92 -0.61
CA GLN A 50 -9.31 5.21 0.03
C GLN A 50 -9.51 4.40 1.32
N HIS A 51 -9.23 3.09 1.28
CA HIS A 51 -9.25 2.21 2.45
C HIS A 51 -8.33 2.72 3.56
N MET A 52 -7.06 3.00 3.24
CA MET A 52 -6.08 3.53 4.21
C MET A 52 -6.49 4.88 4.80
N LYS A 53 -7.11 5.77 4.03
CA LYS A 53 -7.59 7.05 4.57
C LYS A 53 -8.79 6.87 5.50
N SER A 54 -9.68 5.92 5.21
CA SER A 54 -10.87 5.66 6.03
C SER A 54 -10.55 5.20 7.45
N THR A 55 -9.33 4.72 7.69
CA THR A 55 -8.90 4.26 9.01
C THR A 55 -8.67 5.39 10.01
N GLY A 56 -8.38 6.60 9.52
CA GLY A 56 -8.19 7.82 10.30
C GLY A 56 -6.84 7.98 11.00
N ASP A 57 -5.95 6.99 10.94
CA ASP A 57 -4.72 6.90 11.75
C ASP A 57 -3.44 6.63 10.94
N VAL A 58 -3.48 6.79 9.61
CA VAL A 58 -2.35 6.49 8.72
C VAL A 58 -1.50 7.71 8.43
N TRP A 59 -0.19 7.57 8.59
CA TRP A 59 0.80 8.52 8.09
C TRP A 59 1.29 8.14 6.70
N PHE A 60 0.90 8.90 5.67
CA PHE A 60 1.45 8.77 4.33
C PHE A 60 2.82 9.44 4.25
N ALA A 61 3.88 8.64 4.15
CA ALA A 61 5.25 9.11 4.21
C ALA A 61 6.07 8.73 2.97
N THR A 62 7.10 9.53 2.68
CA THR A 62 8.17 9.12 1.76
C THR A 62 9.22 8.31 2.52
N HIS A 63 10.05 7.54 1.80
CA HIS A 63 11.20 6.84 2.39
C HIS A 63 12.10 7.79 3.20
N ALA A 64 12.30 9.02 2.72
CA ALA A 64 13.11 10.03 3.42
C ALA A 64 12.50 10.45 4.76
N TYR A 65 11.18 10.54 4.85
CA TYR A 65 10.49 10.87 6.11
C TYR A 65 10.59 9.74 7.12
N ILE A 66 10.40 8.48 6.69
CA ILE A 66 10.58 7.32 7.56
C ILE A 66 12.02 7.22 8.05
N ALA A 67 13.01 7.39 7.16
CA ALA A 67 14.42 7.35 7.54
C ALA A 67 14.76 8.42 8.59
N ARG A 68 14.23 9.65 8.44
CA ARG A 68 14.41 10.72 9.43
C ARG A 68 13.74 10.40 10.76
N TYR A 69 12.53 9.85 10.75
CA TYR A 69 11.81 9.46 11.95
C TYR A 69 12.59 8.43 12.77
N VAL A 70 13.07 7.36 12.12
CA VAL A 70 13.87 6.31 12.78
C VAL A 70 15.26 6.80 13.19
N TRP A 71 15.82 7.80 12.49
CA TRP A 71 17.09 8.40 12.90
C TRP A 71 16.96 9.26 14.17
N SER A 72 15.80 9.87 14.40
CA SER A 72 15.58 10.81 15.50
C SER A 72 14.94 10.21 16.76
N HIS A 73 14.59 8.93 16.75
CA HIS A 73 13.94 8.20 17.84
C HIS A 73 14.74 6.93 18.15
#